data_AF-A0AA42EAQ8-F1
#
_entry.id   AF-A0AA42EAQ8-F1
#
_cell.length_a   1.000
_cell.length_b   1.000
_cell.length_c   1.000
_cell.angle_alpha   90.00
_cell.angle_beta   90.00
_cell.angle_gamma   90.00
#
_symmetry.space_group_name_H-M   'P 1'
#
loop_
_entity.id
_entity.type
_entity.pdbx_description
1 polymer ?
#
loop_
_entity_poly.entity_id
_entity_poly.type
_entity_poly.pdbx_seq_one_letter_code
_entity_poly.pdbx_strand_id
1 'polypeptide(L)'
;MNELPHDILRLARQLAEAQGVSVAEAIRRAVADSAQAAGLAETGPAGRRRRMSAEQMLAVGREIAAMPLLDSRTSKQIMDDLASP
;
A
#
# COMPACT_ATOMS: atom_id res chain seq x y z
N MET A 1 -10.67 17.62 -25.18
CA MET A 1 -10.56 16.15 -25.16
C MET A 1 -9.10 15.87 -25.43
N ASN A 2 -8.31 15.52 -24.42
CA ASN A 2 -6.88 15.35 -24.59
C ASN A 2 -6.65 13.96 -25.20
N GLU A 3 -6.38 13.91 -26.49
CA GLU A 3 -6.11 12.66 -27.18
C GLU A 3 -4.75 12.10 -26.72
N LEU A 4 -4.74 10.84 -26.32
CA LEU A 4 -3.50 10.16 -25.97
C LEU A 4 -2.71 9.91 -27.26
N PRO A 5 -1.38 10.11 -27.25
CA PRO A 5 -0.50 9.70 -28.34
C PRO A 5 -0.72 8.24 -28.77
N HIS A 6 -0.53 7.97 -30.06
CA HIS A 6 -0.86 6.66 -30.68
C HIS A 6 -0.10 5.48 -30.07
N ASP A 7 1.13 5.72 -29.65
CA ASP A 7 1.99 4.77 -28.93
C ASP A 7 1.43 4.40 -27.55
N ILE A 8 0.90 5.37 -26.80
CA ILE A 8 0.25 5.14 -25.51
C ILE A 8 -1.04 4.34 -25.68
N LEU A 9 -1.84 4.65 -26.71
CA LEU A 9 -3.04 3.88 -27.03
C LEU A 9 -2.72 2.43 -27.38
N ARG A 10 -1.61 2.18 -28.11
CA ARG A 10 -1.16 0.82 -28.43
C ARG A 10 -0.80 0.05 -27.15
N LEU A 11 -0.04 0.66 -26.24
CA LEU A 11 0.34 0.03 -24.96
C LEU A 11 -0.90 -0.27 -24.10
N ALA A 12 -1.83 0.68 -24.01
CA ALA A 12 -3.05 0.51 -23.23
C ALA A 12 -3.94 -0.62 -23.78
N ARG A 13 -4.00 -0.79 -25.12
CA ARG A 13 -4.71 -1.93 -25.74
C ARG A 13 -4.06 -3.27 -25.43
N GLN A 14 -2.73 -3.37 -25.56
CA GLN A 14 -2.01 -4.60 -25.23
C GLN A 14 -2.20 -4.99 -23.76
N LEU A 15 -2.16 -4.01 -22.85
CA LEU A 15 -2.40 -4.24 -21.44
C LEU A 15 -3.84 -4.69 -21.17
N ALA A 16 -4.81 -4.07 -21.83
CA ALA A 16 -6.22 -4.41 -21.71
C ALA A 16 -6.54 -5.83 -22.22
N GLU A 17 -5.96 -6.21 -23.37
CA GLU A 17 -6.07 -7.57 -23.92
C GLU A 17 -5.46 -8.61 -22.97
N ALA A 18 -4.27 -8.35 -22.44
CA ALA A 18 -3.61 -9.25 -21.49
C ALA A 18 -4.39 -9.42 -20.17
N GLN A 19 -5.12 -8.39 -19.74
CA GLN A 19 -5.90 -8.40 -18.51
C GLN A 19 -7.38 -8.79 -18.72
N GLY A 20 -7.85 -8.91 -19.97
CA GLY A 20 -9.24 -9.18 -20.29
C GLY A 20 -10.22 -8.08 -19.85
N VAL A 21 -9.78 -6.81 -19.84
CA VAL A 21 -10.60 -5.66 -19.41
C VAL A 21 -10.66 -4.57 -20.49
N SER A 22 -11.48 -3.54 -20.29
CA SER A 22 -11.50 -2.38 -21.19
C SER A 22 -10.20 -1.56 -21.10
N VAL A 23 -9.82 -0.89 -22.19
CA VAL A 23 -8.65 0.02 -22.25
C VAL A 23 -8.69 1.07 -21.12
N ALA A 24 -9.85 1.66 -20.86
CA ALA A 24 -10.01 2.64 -19.80
C ALA A 24 -9.77 2.04 -18.40
N GLU A 25 -10.19 0.80 -18.18
CA GLU A 25 -9.98 0.10 -16.91
C GLU A 25 -8.52 -0.32 -16.74
N ALA A 26 -7.87 -0.81 -17.78
CA ALA A 26 -6.45 -1.15 -17.77
C ALA A 26 -5.58 0.07 -17.42
N ILE A 27 -5.88 1.23 -18.02
CA ILE A 27 -5.19 2.49 -17.71
C ILE A 27 -5.43 2.90 -16.26
N ARG A 28 -6.68 2.86 -15.77
CA ARG A 28 -7.00 3.19 -14.38
C ARG A 28 -6.22 2.34 -13.39
N ARG A 29 -6.19 1.02 -13.59
CA ARG A 29 -5.47 0.09 -12.74
C ARG A 29 -3.97 0.34 -12.77
N ALA A 30 -3.38 0.44 -13.96
CA ALA A 30 -1.94 0.70 -14.10
C ALA A 30 -1.50 1.99 -13.40
N VAL A 31 -2.29 3.06 -13.51
CA VAL A 31 -2.01 4.33 -12.84
C VAL A 31 -2.19 4.22 -11.32
N ALA A 32 -3.24 3.53 -10.86
CA ALA A 32 -3.48 3.30 -9.43
C ALA A 32 -2.35 2.47 -8.79
N ASP A 33 -1.96 1.37 -9.43
CA ASP A 33 -0.89 0.49 -8.96
C ASP A 33 0.45 1.22 -8.93
N SER A 34 0.76 2.00 -9.98
CA SER A 34 1.97 2.82 -10.04
C SER A 34 1.96 3.92 -8.98
N ALA A 35 0.82 4.54 -8.71
CA ALA A 35 0.68 5.54 -7.65
C ALA A 35 0.86 4.91 -6.27
N GLN A 36 0.34 3.71 -6.05
CA GLN A 36 0.53 2.96 -4.80
C GLN A 36 2.00 2.58 -4.59
N ALA A 37 2.66 2.03 -5.61
CA ALA A 37 4.08 1.68 -5.55
C ALA A 37 4.98 2.90 -5.30
N ALA A 38 4.58 4.07 -5.82
CA ALA A 38 5.26 5.34 -5.59
C ALA A 38 4.90 6.02 -4.24
N GLY A 39 4.04 5.40 -3.41
CA GLY A 39 3.57 5.99 -2.14
C GLY A 39 2.64 7.19 -2.32
N LEU A 40 2.13 7.41 -3.53
CA LEU A 40 1.19 8.50 -3.87
C LEU A 40 -0.27 8.14 -3.61
N ALA A 41 -0.57 6.86 -3.33
CA ALA A 41 -1.93 6.39 -3.01
C ALA A 41 -2.44 6.86 -1.63
N GLU A 42 -1.67 7.66 -0.88
CA GLU A 42 -2.09 8.21 0.42
C GLU A 42 -3.14 9.33 0.35
N THR A 43 -3.73 9.64 -0.82
CA THR A 43 -4.83 10.62 -0.92
C THR A 43 -6.24 10.00 -0.91
N GLY A 44 -6.40 8.86 -0.24
CA GLY A 44 -7.71 8.37 0.23
C GLY A 44 -7.89 8.65 1.74
N PRO A 45 -9.12 8.58 2.30
CA PRO A 45 -9.36 8.78 3.74
C PRO A 45 -8.60 7.80 4.66
N ALA A 46 -8.01 6.73 4.11
CA ALA A 46 -7.15 5.79 4.83
C ALA A 46 -5.65 6.20 4.86
N GLY A 47 -5.21 7.10 3.97
CA GLY A 47 -3.80 7.54 3.87
C GLY A 47 -3.49 8.85 4.60
N ARG A 48 -4.51 9.52 5.15
CA ARG A 48 -4.26 10.64 6.06
C ARG A 48 -3.64 10.04 7.32
N ARG A 49 -2.35 10.27 7.59
CA ARG A 49 -1.78 10.12 8.93
C ARG A 49 -2.75 10.75 9.92
N ARG A 50 -3.56 9.91 10.58
CA ARG A 50 -4.63 10.39 11.45
C ARG A 50 -3.92 11.09 12.58
N ARG A 51 -4.04 12.42 12.66
CA ARG A 51 -3.52 13.15 13.81
C ARG A 51 -4.27 12.63 15.03
N MET A 52 -3.55 11.92 15.89
CA MET A 52 -4.08 11.41 17.14
C MET A 52 -3.76 12.40 18.24
N SER A 53 -4.71 12.63 19.15
CA SER A 53 -4.41 13.31 20.41
C SER A 53 -3.51 12.43 21.28
N ALA A 54 -2.82 13.03 22.25
CA ALA A 54 -2.02 12.28 23.23
C ALA A 54 -2.86 11.20 23.94
N GLU A 55 -4.11 11.53 24.28
CA GLU A 55 -5.05 10.59 24.89
C GLU A 55 -5.37 9.40 23.98
N GLN A 56 -5.59 9.63 22.69
CA GLN A 56 -5.82 8.57 21.70
C GLN A 56 -4.60 7.67 21.56
N MET A 57 -3.38 8.23 21.55
CA MET A 57 -2.15 7.43 21.49
C MET A 57 -1.99 6.56 22.74
N LEU A 58 -2.25 7.11 23.93
CA LEU A 58 -2.21 6.36 25.18
C LEU A 58 -3.28 5.26 25.26
N ALA A 59 -4.48 5.51 24.71
CA ALA A 59 -5.53 4.49 24.64
C ALA A 59 -5.09 3.29 23.78
N VAL A 60 -4.52 3.54 22.60
CA VAL A 60 -3.97 2.47 21.74
C VAL A 60 -2.82 1.73 22.44
N GLY A 61 -1.92 2.47 23.12
CA GLY A 61 -0.83 1.85 23.88
C GLY A 61 -1.33 0.89 24.97
N ARG A 62 -2.41 1.25 25.68
CA ARG A 62 -3.05 0.39 26.68
C ARG A 62 -3.69 -0.85 26.06
N GLU A 63 -4.33 -0.69 24.90
CA GLU A 63 -4.92 -1.82 24.17
C GLU A 63 -3.85 -2.84 23.77
N ILE A 64 -2.76 -2.38 23.14
CA ILE A 64 -1.63 -3.23 22.73
C ILE A 64 -0.96 -3.90 23.93
N ALA A 65 -0.72 -3.16 25.02
CA ALA A 65 -0.08 -3.70 26.21
C ALA A 65 -0.91 -4.77 26.94
N ALA A 66 -2.22 -4.81 26.71
CA ALA A 66 -3.10 -5.84 27.27
C ALA A 66 -3.16 -7.11 26.40
N MET A 67 -2.62 -7.08 25.17
CA MET A 67 -2.62 -8.24 24.29
C MET A 67 -1.61 -9.30 24.78
N PRO A 68 -1.92 -10.60 24.63
CA PRO A 68 -0.97 -11.66 24.95
C PRO A 68 0.23 -11.59 24.00
N LEU A 69 1.43 -11.84 24.53
CA LEU A 69 2.63 -12.00 23.72
C LEU A 69 2.51 -13.28 22.89
N LEU A 70 2.55 -13.13 21.56
CA LEU A 70 2.58 -14.27 20.63
C LEU A 70 3.96 -14.92 20.55
N ASP A 71 5.00 -14.15 20.89
CA ASP A 71 6.39 -14.59 20.93
C ASP A 71 7.05 -14.03 22.20
N SER A 72 7.61 -14.93 23.00
CA SER A 72 8.29 -14.59 24.25
C SER A 72 9.77 -14.28 24.06
N ARG A 73 10.31 -14.47 22.83
CA ARG A 73 11.69 -14.11 22.51
C ARG A 73 11.88 -12.60 22.63
N THR A 74 13.07 -12.23 23.09
CA THR A 74 13.48 -10.83 23.13
C THR A 74 13.72 -10.30 21.71
N SER A 75 13.65 -8.98 21.54
CA SER A 75 13.93 -8.32 20.27
C SER A 75 15.29 -8.73 19.69
N LYS A 76 16.33 -8.88 20.52
CA LYS A 76 17.65 -9.33 20.09
C LYS A 76 17.63 -10.74 19.50
N GLN A 77 16.99 -11.68 20.18
CA GLN A 77 16.89 -13.07 19.71
C GLN A 77 16.14 -13.15 18.37
N ILE A 78 15.07 -12.37 18.20
CA ILE A 78 14.33 -12.29 16.94
C ILE A 78 15.24 -11.78 15.81
N MET A 79 16.06 -10.76 16.08
CA MET A 79 16.98 -10.20 15.09
C MET A 79 18.13 -11.15 14.73
N ASP A 80 18.67 -11.86 15.71
CA ASP A 80 19.75 -12.84 15.51
C ASP A 80 19.28 -14.03 14.64
N ASP A 81 18.00 -14.43 14.75
CA ASP A 81 17.40 -15.46 13.89
C ASP A 81 17.18 -14.99 12.44
N LEU A 82 16.89 -13.69 12.22
CA LEU A 82 16.77 -13.12 10.87
C LEU A 82 18.13 -12.96 10.17
N ALA A 83 19.21 -12.86 10.93
CA ALA A 83 20.56 -12.67 10.42
C ALA A 83 21.36 -13.99 10.28
N SER A 84 20.79 -15.11 10.73
CA SER A 84 21.40 -16.43 10.56
C SER A 84 21.07 -16.98 9.15
N PRO A 85 22.08 -17.37 8.35
CA PRO A 85 21.91 -17.83 6.97
C PRO A 85 21.17 -19.17 6.86
#